data_AF-A0A1H8W9B4-F1
#
_entry.id   AF-A0A1H8W9B4-F1
#
_cell.length_a   1.000
_cell.length_b   1.000
_cell.length_c   1.000
_cell.angle_alpha   90.00
_cell.angle_beta   90.00
_cell.angle_gamma   90.00
#
_symmetry.space_group_name_H-M   'P 1'
#
loop_
_entity.id
_entity.type
_entity.pdbx_description
1 polymer ?
#
loop_
_entity_poly.entity_id
_entity_poly.type
_entity_poly.pdbx_seq_one_letter_code
_entity_poly.pdbx_strand_id
1 'polypeptide(L)'
;MVEAALNTNARLLALLMQPDTIKASFFTEVAGALVFDKVKFQDFVSNKAFLPDSYTAFKNRIGLTDGRGDHLSQSRDVVLAWPYKDCVREGGMTKEDRGRNEVFSNTTLAPDDITRLFEPKVLTGWERWDAEAVAEGKATPVGEVSEDDNLLIKGNNLLAQHSLKSAHL
;
A
#
# COMPACT_ATOMS: atom_id res chain seq x y z
N MET A 1 31.03 1.95 -4.43
CA MET A 1 30.83 3.21 -5.18
C MET A 1 30.53 4.42 -4.27
N VAL A 2 30.00 4.26 -3.05
CA VAL A 2 29.80 5.37 -2.10
C VAL A 2 31.10 5.80 -1.38
N GLU A 3 32.05 4.89 -1.17
CA GLU A 3 33.34 5.21 -0.53
C GLU A 3 34.27 6.11 -1.37
N ALA A 4 34.08 6.16 -2.70
CA ALA A 4 34.86 7.05 -3.58
C ALA A 4 34.46 8.53 -3.45
N ALA A 5 33.32 8.84 -2.82
CA ALA A 5 32.86 10.20 -2.56
C ALA A 5 33.31 10.77 -1.20
N LEU A 6 33.90 9.92 -0.34
CA LEU A 6 34.32 10.31 1.02
C LEU A 6 35.79 10.70 1.13
N ASN A 7 36.60 10.40 0.10
CA ASN A 7 37.99 10.82 0.08
C ASN A 7 38.07 12.21 -0.55
N THR A 8 38.18 13.24 0.28
CA THR A 8 38.46 14.61 -0.17
C THR A 8 39.83 14.64 -0.84
N ASN A 9 39.88 14.28 -2.12
CA ASN A 9 41.12 14.14 -2.85
C ASN A 9 41.71 15.54 -3.04
N ALA A 10 42.89 15.79 -2.48
CA ALA A 10 43.60 17.07 -2.60
C ALA A 10 43.75 17.49 -4.07
N ARG A 11 43.87 16.53 -4.99
CA ARG A 11 43.91 16.77 -6.44
C ARG A 11 42.58 17.32 -6.98
N LEU A 12 41.44 16.83 -6.49
CA LEU A 12 40.11 17.31 -6.91
C LEU A 12 39.87 18.73 -6.39
N LEU A 13 40.21 19.01 -5.13
CA LEU A 13 40.12 20.37 -4.58
C LEU A 13 41.02 21.35 -5.35
N ALA A 14 42.26 20.97 -5.66
CA ALA A 14 43.17 21.78 -6.46
C ALA A 14 42.60 22.09 -7.85
N LEU A 15 41.94 21.12 -8.50
CA LEU A 15 41.26 21.32 -9.78
C LEU A 15 40.03 22.24 -9.65
N LEU A 16 39.22 22.09 -8.61
CA LEU A 16 38.04 22.94 -8.36
C LEU A 16 38.40 24.39 -8.04
N MET A 17 39.64 24.64 -7.58
CA MET A 17 40.15 25.99 -7.30
C MET A 17 40.73 26.71 -8.51
N GLN A 18 40.91 26.05 -9.67
CA GLN A 18 41.45 26.70 -10.87
C GLN A 18 40.47 27.67 -11.53
N PRO A 19 39.18 27.33 -11.73
CA PRO A 19 38.23 28.24 -12.34
C PRO A 19 37.62 29.17 -11.29
N ASP A 20 37.71 30.48 -11.51
CA ASP A 20 37.20 31.50 -10.58
C ASP A 20 35.69 31.36 -10.31
N THR A 21 34.93 30.90 -11.31
CA THR A 21 33.48 30.67 -11.20
C THR A 21 33.12 29.56 -10.23
N ILE A 22 33.88 28.44 -10.24
CA ILE A 22 33.68 27.31 -9.32
C ILE A 22 34.15 27.69 -7.92
N LYS A 23 35.29 28.39 -7.85
CA LYS A 23 35.85 28.89 -6.58
C LYS A 23 34.85 29.79 -5.85
N ALA A 24 34.25 30.77 -6.53
CA ALA A 24 33.25 31.66 -5.95
C ALA A 24 31.94 30.96 -5.56
N SER A 25 31.59 29.85 -6.22
CA SER A 25 30.31 29.17 -6.01
C SER A 25 30.32 28.16 -4.86
N PHE A 26 31.45 27.48 -4.64
CA PHE A 26 31.58 26.36 -3.70
C PHE A 26 32.60 26.59 -2.57
N PHE A 27 33.31 27.73 -2.58
CA PHE A 27 34.20 28.10 -1.48
C PHE A 27 33.74 29.39 -0.83
N THR A 28 33.88 29.46 0.48
CA THR A 28 33.58 30.66 1.27
C THR A 28 34.83 31.05 2.04
N GLU A 29 35.21 32.32 1.98
CA GLU A 29 36.34 32.84 2.72
C GLU A 29 35.93 33.16 4.16
N VAL A 30 36.57 32.51 5.12
CA VAL A 30 36.34 32.71 6.55
C VAL A 30 37.68 32.96 7.21
N ALA A 31 37.86 34.16 7.76
CA ALA A 31 39.09 34.57 8.45
C ALA A 31 40.40 34.34 7.63
N GLY A 32 40.34 34.57 6.31
CA GLY A 32 41.49 34.40 5.40
C GLY A 32 41.76 32.94 4.98
N ALA A 33 40.90 31.99 5.38
CA ALA A 33 40.94 30.61 4.92
C ALA A 33 39.76 30.31 3.99
N LEU A 34 40.01 29.59 2.90
CA LEU A 34 38.97 29.12 1.98
C LEU A 34 38.35 27.82 2.51
N VAL A 35 37.09 27.89 2.92
CA VAL A 35 36.30 26.75 3.38
C VAL A 35 35.48 26.21 2.21
N PHE A 36 35.62 24.91 1.93
CA PHE A 36 34.86 24.23 0.87
C PHE A 36 33.49 23.79 1.37
N ASP A 37 32.43 24.23 0.69
CA ASP A 37 31.06 23.80 0.96
C ASP A 37 30.80 22.43 0.30
N LYS A 38 31.19 21.39 1.02
CA LYS A 38 31.05 20.00 0.59
C LYS A 38 29.60 19.61 0.31
N VAL A 39 28.66 20.12 1.10
CA VAL A 39 27.23 19.78 0.98
C VAL A 39 26.69 20.34 -0.33
N LYS A 40 26.91 21.63 -0.58
CA LYS A 40 26.49 22.30 -1.82
C LYS A 40 27.11 21.68 -3.07
N PHE A 41 28.37 21.23 -2.99
CA PHE A 41 29.02 20.54 -4.10
C PHE A 41 28.45 19.14 -4.34
N GLN A 42 28.16 18.37 -3.27
CA GLN A 42 27.51 17.06 -3.38
C GLN A 42 26.13 17.18 -4.04
N ASP A 43 25.34 18.18 -3.66
CA ASP A 43 24.03 18.47 -4.26
C ASP A 43 24.18 18.83 -5.75
N PHE A 44 25.16 19.67 -6.09
CA PHE A 44 25.43 20.05 -7.48
C PHE A 44 25.81 18.87 -8.37
N VAL A 45 26.73 18.01 -7.93
CA VAL A 45 27.16 16.83 -8.71
C VAL A 45 26.01 15.83 -8.85
N SER A 46 25.25 15.62 -7.77
CA SER A 46 24.10 14.71 -7.78
C SER A 46 23.00 15.18 -8.72
N ASN A 47 22.81 16.50 -8.87
CA ASN A 47 21.86 17.07 -9.82
C ASN A 47 22.36 17.03 -11.27
N LYS A 48 23.64 17.33 -11.52
CA LYS A 48 24.20 17.39 -12.88
C LYS A 48 24.44 16.02 -13.51
N ALA A 49 24.74 14.99 -12.71
CA ALA A 49 24.95 13.63 -13.20
C ALA A 49 23.69 13.01 -13.86
N PHE A 50 22.51 13.58 -13.61
CA PHE A 50 21.23 13.08 -14.14
C PHE A 50 20.57 13.99 -15.19
N LEU A 51 21.12 15.18 -15.48
CA LEU A 51 20.51 16.15 -16.38
C LEU A 51 21.58 16.79 -17.29
N PRO A 52 21.79 16.30 -18.52
CA PRO A 52 22.36 17.13 -19.56
C PRO A 52 21.29 18.18 -19.93
N ASP A 53 21.54 19.44 -19.58
CA ASP A 53 20.81 20.63 -20.02
C ASP A 53 19.37 20.90 -19.49
N SER A 54 19.07 20.62 -18.22
CA SER A 54 17.83 21.16 -17.59
C SER A 54 18.08 21.70 -16.19
N TYR A 55 17.90 23.02 -16.03
CA TYR A 55 18.10 23.75 -14.77
C TYR A 55 16.90 23.57 -13.84
N THR A 56 16.85 22.43 -13.14
CA THR A 56 15.91 22.22 -12.02
C THR A 56 16.61 21.50 -10.89
N ALA A 57 16.34 21.93 -9.65
CA ALA A 57 16.78 21.21 -8.45
C ALA A 57 15.93 19.95 -8.19
N PHE A 58 14.83 19.78 -8.94
CA PHE A 58 13.92 18.64 -8.81
C PHE A 58 14.27 17.55 -9.82
N LYS A 59 14.34 16.30 -9.34
CA LYS A 59 14.50 15.11 -10.18
C LYS A 59 13.31 15.01 -11.16
N ASN A 60 13.53 14.53 -12.38
CA ASN A 60 12.50 14.33 -13.42
C ASN A 60 11.56 13.16 -13.10
N ARG A 61 10.92 13.17 -11.93
CA ARG A 61 9.95 12.16 -11.50
C ARG A 61 8.91 12.80 -10.59
N ILE A 62 7.63 12.57 -10.89
CA ILE A 62 6.54 12.96 -9.99
C ILE A 62 6.57 12.03 -8.77
N GLY A 63 6.59 12.59 -7.57
CA GLY A 63 6.57 11.82 -6.34
C GLY A 63 6.61 12.69 -5.09
N LEU A 64 6.44 12.06 -3.93
CA LEU A 64 6.60 12.74 -2.64
C LEU A 64 8.08 12.78 -2.27
N THR A 65 8.57 13.94 -1.81
CA THR A 65 9.93 14.13 -1.31
C THR A 65 9.91 14.54 0.14
N ASP A 66 10.99 14.26 0.87
CA ASP A 66 11.21 14.85 2.18
C ASP A 66 11.64 16.33 2.06
N GLY A 67 11.91 16.97 3.20
CA GLY A 67 12.38 18.36 3.26
C GLY A 67 13.78 18.60 2.68
N ARG A 68 14.52 17.55 2.30
CA ARG A 68 15.84 17.62 1.66
C ARG A 68 15.76 17.40 0.14
N GLY A 69 14.57 17.12 -0.39
CA GLY A 69 14.34 16.90 -1.82
C GLY A 69 14.57 15.45 -2.27
N ASP A 70 14.79 14.52 -1.33
CA ASP A 70 14.90 13.10 -1.65
C ASP A 70 13.53 12.44 -1.72
N HIS A 71 13.31 11.60 -2.74
CA HIS A 71 12.04 10.91 -2.90
C HIS A 71 11.83 9.90 -1.78
N LEU A 72 10.61 9.88 -1.22
CA LEU A 72 10.23 8.87 -0.21
C LEU A 72 10.39 7.44 -0.74
N SER A 73 10.25 7.22 -2.06
CA SER A 73 10.49 5.91 -2.69
C SER A 73 11.94 5.42 -2.63
N GLN A 74 12.90 6.32 -2.35
CA GLN A 74 14.32 5.98 -2.18
C GLN A 74 14.64 5.64 -0.71
N SER A 75 13.74 5.97 0.22
CA SER A 75 13.83 5.58 1.61
C SER A 75 13.06 4.27 1.86
N ARG A 76 13.71 3.30 2.50
CA ARG A 76 13.04 2.05 2.93
C ARG A 76 12.28 2.20 4.25
N ASP A 77 12.40 3.37 4.90
CA ASP A 77 11.88 3.62 6.25
C ASP A 77 10.55 4.39 6.24
N VAL A 78 9.93 4.58 5.06
CA VAL A 78 8.68 5.33 4.92
C VAL A 78 7.53 4.37 4.66
N VAL A 79 6.53 4.39 5.55
CA VAL A 79 5.30 3.62 5.41
C VAL A 79 4.12 4.56 5.29
N LEU A 80 3.30 4.36 4.26
CA LEU A 80 2.01 5.02 4.16
C LEU A 80 1.04 4.37 5.16
N ALA A 81 0.70 5.09 6.22
CA ALA A 81 -0.23 4.64 7.23
C ALA A 81 -1.65 5.08 6.86
N TRP A 82 -2.47 4.14 6.39
CA TRP A 82 -3.91 4.35 6.26
C TRP A 82 -4.60 4.00 7.59
N PRO A 83 -5.60 4.79 8.03
CA PRO A 83 -6.45 4.40 9.16
C PRO A 83 -7.09 3.03 8.91
N TYR A 84 -7.14 2.19 9.95
CA TYR A 84 -7.74 0.84 9.91
C TYR A 84 -7.17 -0.12 8.85
N LYS A 85 -5.93 0.11 8.38
CA LYS A 85 -5.26 -0.76 7.38
C LYS A 85 -5.10 -2.21 7.83
N ASP A 86 -5.19 -2.43 9.14
CA ASP A 86 -5.04 -3.68 9.86
C ASP A 86 -6.38 -4.25 10.34
N CYS A 87 -7.51 -3.71 9.88
CA CYS A 87 -8.84 -4.21 10.20
C CYS A 87 -9.52 -4.89 9.01
N VAL A 88 -10.35 -5.88 9.30
CA VAL A 88 -11.33 -6.45 8.36
C VAL A 88 -12.69 -5.84 8.63
N ARG A 89 -13.38 -5.44 7.57
CA ARG A 89 -14.71 -4.84 7.65
C ARG A 89 -15.78 -5.90 7.46
N GLU A 90 -16.71 -5.99 8.41
CA GLU A 90 -17.87 -6.87 8.30
C GLU A 90 -18.97 -6.20 7.46
N GLY A 91 -19.22 -6.74 6.26
CA GLY A 91 -20.24 -6.23 5.33
C GLY A 91 -21.65 -6.74 5.68
N GLY A 92 -22.35 -6.06 6.58
CA GLY A 92 -23.68 -6.44 7.05
C GLY A 92 -24.85 -5.85 6.24
N MET A 93 -24.85 -5.96 4.91
CA MET A 93 -25.92 -5.39 4.08
C MET A 93 -27.13 -6.34 4.01
N THR A 94 -28.22 -5.98 4.71
CA THR A 94 -29.47 -6.79 4.71
C THR A 94 -30.62 -6.15 3.93
N LYS A 95 -30.66 -4.81 3.78
CA LYS A 95 -31.62 -4.03 2.96
C LYS A 95 -30.98 -2.69 2.57
N GLU A 96 -31.35 -2.12 1.43
CA GLU A 96 -30.77 -0.88 0.89
C GLU A 96 -31.09 0.38 1.75
N ASP A 97 -32.19 0.38 2.50
CA ASP A 97 -32.74 1.59 3.16
C ASP A 97 -32.28 1.87 4.61
N ARG A 98 -31.23 1.21 5.14
CA ARG A 98 -30.75 1.53 6.51
C ARG A 98 -29.24 1.64 6.61
N GLY A 99 -28.77 2.83 7.00
CA GLY A 99 -27.42 3.03 7.50
C GLY A 99 -27.18 2.21 8.77
N ARG A 100 -26.02 1.55 8.85
CA ARG A 100 -25.62 0.71 9.98
C ARG A 100 -24.24 1.12 10.47
N ASN A 101 -23.98 0.82 11.74
CA ASN A 101 -22.64 0.88 12.29
C ASN A 101 -21.85 -0.29 11.71
N GLU A 102 -20.99 0.00 10.73
CA GLU A 102 -20.03 -0.98 10.22
C GLU A 102 -18.99 -1.28 11.31
N VAL A 103 -18.72 -2.56 11.53
CA VAL A 103 -17.72 -3.01 12.50
C VAL A 103 -16.43 -3.33 11.75
N PHE A 104 -15.33 -2.80 12.27
CA PHE A 104 -13.98 -3.08 11.80
C PHE A 104 -13.24 -3.87 12.86
N SER A 105 -13.01 -5.15 12.61
CA SER A 105 -12.29 -6.04 13.53
C SER A 105 -10.80 -5.95 13.24
N ASN A 106 -10.00 -5.58 14.23
CA ASN A 106 -8.54 -5.51 14.08
C ASN A 106 -7.93 -6.93 14.01
N THR A 107 -7.07 -7.17 13.03
CA THR A 107 -6.43 -8.47 12.79
C THR A 107 -5.50 -8.95 13.90
N THR A 108 -4.96 -8.03 14.71
CA THR A 108 -4.06 -8.35 15.83
C THR A 108 -4.79 -8.34 17.17
N LEU A 109 -5.67 -7.35 17.38
CA LEU A 109 -6.34 -7.15 18.67
C LEU A 109 -7.64 -7.96 18.82
N ALA A 110 -8.26 -8.36 17.71
CA ALA A 110 -9.50 -9.14 17.69
C ALA A 110 -9.36 -10.41 16.83
N PRO A 111 -8.37 -11.29 17.12
CA PRO A 111 -8.11 -12.47 16.31
C PRO A 111 -9.29 -13.45 16.33
N ASP A 112 -10.02 -13.55 17.44
CA ASP A 112 -11.17 -14.45 17.56
C ASP A 112 -12.33 -14.03 16.65
N ASP A 113 -12.62 -12.72 16.57
CA ASP A 113 -13.64 -12.18 15.68
C ASP A 113 -13.27 -12.41 14.21
N ILE A 114 -11.98 -12.29 13.88
CA ILE A 114 -11.44 -12.55 12.55
C ILE A 114 -11.57 -14.04 12.20
N THR A 115 -11.14 -14.92 13.09
CA THR A 115 -11.27 -16.36 12.91
C THR A 115 -12.72 -16.75 12.68
N ARG A 116 -13.63 -16.30 13.55
CA ARG A 116 -15.07 -16.55 13.40
C ARG A 116 -15.63 -15.97 12.09
N LEU A 117 -15.13 -14.84 11.63
CA LEU A 117 -15.55 -14.25 10.36
C LEU A 117 -15.14 -15.13 9.17
N PHE A 118 -13.96 -15.74 9.18
CA PHE A 118 -13.47 -16.59 8.08
C PHE A 118 -13.82 -18.08 8.22
N GLU A 119 -14.29 -18.52 9.38
CA GLU A 119 -14.73 -19.90 9.59
C GLU A 119 -15.89 -20.29 8.65
N PRO A 120 -15.94 -21.56 8.18
CA PRO A 120 -17.03 -22.07 7.38
C PRO A 120 -18.39 -21.78 8.03
N LYS A 121 -19.32 -21.24 7.24
CA LYS A 121 -20.66 -20.90 7.70
C LYS A 121 -21.55 -22.14 7.68
N VAL A 122 -22.25 -22.37 8.79
CA VAL A 122 -23.33 -23.35 8.84
C VAL A 122 -24.52 -22.78 8.09
N LEU A 123 -24.97 -23.49 7.05
CA LEU A 123 -26.16 -23.13 6.28
C LEU A 123 -27.40 -23.74 6.94
N THR A 124 -28.43 -22.92 7.16
CA THR A 124 -29.66 -23.29 7.84
C THR A 124 -30.88 -22.84 7.05
N GLY A 125 -32.05 -23.43 7.31
CA GLY A 125 -33.30 -23.04 6.64
C GLY A 125 -33.39 -23.59 5.22
N TRP A 126 -32.98 -24.84 5.04
CA TRP A 126 -33.06 -25.54 3.76
C TRP A 126 -34.52 -25.74 3.34
N GLU A 127 -34.82 -25.39 2.09
CA GLU A 127 -36.12 -25.55 1.45
C GLU A 127 -35.93 -26.20 0.08
N ARG A 128 -36.75 -27.19 -0.27
CA ARG A 128 -36.74 -27.81 -1.61
C ARG A 128 -37.89 -27.24 -2.43
N TRP A 129 -37.56 -26.86 -3.66
CA TRP A 129 -38.47 -26.24 -4.63
C TRP A 129 -38.38 -27.02 -5.95
N ASP A 130 -39.19 -28.08 -6.07
CA ASP A 130 -39.44 -28.79 -7.33
C ASP A 130 -40.63 -28.18 -8.08
N ALA A 131 -40.97 -28.74 -9.26
CA ALA A 131 -42.03 -28.19 -10.10
C ALA A 131 -43.39 -28.19 -9.38
N GLU A 132 -43.66 -29.22 -8.60
CA GLU A 132 -44.85 -29.37 -7.77
C GLU A 132 -44.88 -28.33 -6.63
N ALA A 133 -43.80 -28.19 -5.87
CA ALA A 133 -43.67 -27.20 -4.80
C ALA A 133 -43.83 -25.76 -5.31
N VAL A 134 -43.31 -25.47 -6.52
CA VAL A 134 -43.49 -24.18 -7.19
C VAL A 134 -44.96 -23.97 -7.59
N ALA A 135 -45.61 -24.99 -8.14
CA ALA A 135 -47.03 -24.92 -8.51
C ALA A 135 -47.95 -24.74 -7.29
N GLU A 136 -47.62 -25.38 -6.17
CA GLU A 136 -48.35 -25.26 -4.90
C GLU A 136 -47.98 -24.01 -4.09
N GLY A 137 -46.89 -23.33 -4.47
CA GLY A 137 -46.38 -22.15 -3.76
C GLY A 137 -45.85 -22.45 -2.36
N LYS A 138 -45.47 -23.71 -2.07
CA LYS A 138 -45.06 -24.15 -0.75
C LYS A 138 -43.85 -25.08 -0.85
N ALA A 139 -42.78 -24.73 -0.14
CA ALA A 139 -41.57 -25.55 -0.08
C ALA A 139 -41.85 -26.93 0.54
N THR A 140 -41.17 -27.95 0.02
CA THR A 140 -41.18 -29.30 0.56
C THR A 140 -40.03 -29.52 1.55
N PRO A 141 -40.15 -30.47 2.49
CA PRO A 141 -39.07 -30.84 3.39
C PRO A 141 -37.85 -31.32 2.59
N VAL A 142 -36.66 -30.84 2.97
CA VAL A 142 -35.42 -31.28 2.35
C VAL A 142 -35.05 -32.66 2.87
N GLY A 143 -34.84 -33.60 1.94
CA GLY A 143 -34.26 -34.91 2.22
C GLY A 143 -32.72 -34.84 2.17
N GLU A 144 -32.11 -35.68 1.34
CA GLU A 144 -30.69 -35.58 1.03
C GLU A 144 -30.42 -34.44 0.04
N VAL A 145 -29.28 -33.77 0.22
CA VAL A 145 -28.76 -32.75 -0.71
C VAL A 145 -27.66 -33.42 -1.54
N SER A 146 -27.80 -33.38 -2.86
CA SER A 146 -26.81 -33.91 -3.81
C SER A 146 -25.91 -32.80 -4.36
N GLU A 147 -24.73 -33.17 -4.84
CA GLU A 147 -23.83 -32.24 -5.57
C GLU A 147 -24.44 -31.74 -6.89
N ASP A 148 -25.37 -32.52 -7.47
CA ASP A 148 -26.08 -32.15 -8.69
C ASP A 148 -27.29 -31.21 -8.45
N ASP A 149 -27.63 -30.92 -7.18
CA ASP A 149 -28.74 -30.03 -6.86
C ASP A 149 -28.38 -28.55 -7.12
N ASN A 150 -29.30 -27.81 -7.73
CA ASN A 150 -29.15 -26.36 -7.91
C ASN A 150 -29.41 -25.63 -6.58
N LEU A 151 -28.38 -25.02 -6.01
CA LEU A 151 -28.47 -24.30 -4.74
C LEU A 151 -28.79 -22.81 -4.93
N LEU A 152 -29.88 -22.34 -4.33
CA LEU A 152 -30.21 -20.92 -4.24
C LEU A 152 -29.92 -20.38 -2.84
N ILE A 153 -28.93 -19.51 -2.71
CA ILE A 153 -28.55 -18.91 -1.43
C ILE A 153 -29.11 -17.49 -1.36
N LYS A 154 -30.04 -17.25 -0.45
CA LYS A 154 -30.57 -15.91 -0.17
C LYS A 154 -29.64 -15.16 0.76
N GLY A 155 -29.01 -14.10 0.28
CA GLY A 155 -28.23 -13.16 1.11
C GLY A 155 -26.98 -12.64 0.42
N ASN A 156 -26.36 -11.62 1.03
CA ASN A 156 -25.18 -10.95 0.50
C ASN A 156 -23.92 -11.45 1.21
N ASN A 157 -23.56 -12.73 1.00
CA ASN A 157 -22.53 -13.36 1.83
C ASN A 157 -21.47 -14.10 1.01
N LEU A 158 -20.47 -13.36 0.55
CA LEU A 158 -19.26 -13.89 -0.09
C LEU A 158 -18.56 -14.95 0.80
N LEU A 159 -18.67 -14.84 2.12
CA LEU A 159 -18.11 -15.84 3.05
C LEU A 159 -18.92 -17.15 3.02
N ALA A 160 -20.23 -17.10 2.75
CA ALA A 160 -21.03 -18.30 2.54
C ALA A 160 -20.63 -19.02 1.24
N GLN A 161 -20.39 -18.28 0.15
CA GLN A 161 -19.85 -18.86 -1.09
C GLN A 161 -18.45 -19.47 -0.87
N HIS A 162 -17.58 -18.77 -0.15
CA HIS A 162 -16.27 -19.30 0.24
C HIS A 162 -16.39 -20.61 1.03
N SER A 163 -17.35 -20.69 1.97
CA SER A 163 -17.60 -21.89 2.77
C SER A 163 -18.01 -23.08 1.90
N LEU A 164 -18.85 -22.86 0.89
CA LEU A 164 -19.26 -23.90 -0.05
C LEU A 164 -18.13 -24.35 -0.96
N LYS A 165 -17.30 -23.42 -1.43
CA LYS A 165 -16.11 -23.75 -2.23
C LYS A 165 -15.19 -24.73 -1.50
N SER A 166 -14.94 -24.52 -0.21
CA SER A 166 -14.09 -25.44 0.56
C SER A 166 -14.67 -26.85 0.74
N ALA A 167 -15.97 -27.04 0.52
CA ALA A 167 -16.65 -28.32 0.69
C ALA A 167 -16.95 -29.04 -0.64
N HIS A 168 -16.93 -28.35 -1.79
CA HIS A 168 -17.43 -28.88 -3.08
C HIS A 168 -16.52 -28.58 -4.29
N LEU A 169 -15.27 -28.14 -4.08
CA LEU A 169 -14.23 -27.95 -5.11
C LEU A 169 -12.88 -28.45 -4.59
#